data_AF-A0A8T0IX20-F1
#
_entry.id   AF-A0A8T0IX20-F1
#
_cell.length_a   1.000
_cell.length_b   1.000
_cell.length_c   1.000
_cell.angle_alpha   90.00
_cell.angle_beta   90.00
_cell.angle_gamma   90.00
#
_symmetry.space_group_name_H-M   'P 1'
#
loop_
_entity.id
_entity.type
_entity.pdbx_description
1 polymer ?
#
loop_
_entity_poly.entity_id
_entity_poly.type
_entity_poly.pdbx_seq_one_letter_code
_entity_poly.pdbx_strand_id
1 'polypeptide(L)'
;MQLKPFGVETRLVGELRSGSSGAMVAMRVISAPAQHLALTNCAYCSRAQYSQFQLPRESYGMVSVNQQLIFKITPHDAVENGSLALNAIQRKCLRVSAGDSVTVDRYVLPSKCDLVMIHAELDFVSKGKKQETIDSTIISKELKKRFSGQVLTINQKVVFEYLGTNFAFNVVSLLVAGQREGQGNSGLLTEDTSWQFETPANSGIKVGDCFLCHC
;
A
#
# COMPACT_ATOMS: atom_id res chain seq x y z
N MET A 1 -43.86 -10.76 -42.66
CA MET A 1 -42.51 -10.20 -42.47
C MET A 1 -42.45 -9.59 -41.08
N GLN A 2 -41.94 -10.32 -40.09
CA GLN A 2 -41.70 -9.83 -38.73
C GLN A 2 -40.21 -9.52 -38.60
N LEU A 3 -39.90 -8.27 -38.28
CA LEU A 3 -38.55 -7.82 -37.94
C LEU A 3 -38.30 -8.17 -36.46
N LYS A 4 -37.31 -9.02 -36.19
CA LYS A 4 -36.77 -9.24 -34.84
C LYS A 4 -35.80 -8.09 -34.50
N PRO A 5 -35.87 -7.49 -33.30
CA PRO A 5 -34.86 -6.52 -32.89
C PRO A 5 -33.55 -7.24 -32.52
N PHE A 6 -32.45 -6.68 -33.03
CA PHE A 6 -31.08 -7.04 -32.71
C PHE A 6 -30.83 -6.82 -31.21
N GLY A 7 -30.47 -7.89 -30.50
CA GLY A 7 -29.96 -7.82 -29.14
C GLY A 7 -28.57 -7.17 -29.15
N VAL A 8 -28.45 -6.04 -28.46
CA VAL A 8 -27.14 -5.46 -28.12
C VAL A 8 -26.67 -6.22 -26.88
N GLU A 9 -25.84 -7.22 -27.10
CA GLU A 9 -25.16 -7.96 -26.04
C GLU A 9 -24.04 -7.07 -25.48
N THR A 10 -24.35 -6.33 -24.41
CA THR A 10 -23.37 -5.66 -23.56
C THR A 10 -22.47 -6.72 -22.93
N ARG A 11 -21.31 -6.95 -23.55
CA ARG A 11 -20.25 -7.78 -22.96
C ARG A 11 -19.85 -7.20 -21.62
N LEU A 12 -20.14 -8.00 -20.59
CA LEU A 12 -19.75 -7.80 -19.22
C LEU A 12 -18.25 -7.50 -19.13
N VAL A 13 -17.96 -6.43 -18.39
CA VAL A 13 -16.65 -6.04 -17.92
C VAL A 13 -16.03 -7.23 -17.19
N GLY A 14 -14.98 -7.82 -17.75
CA GLY A 14 -14.17 -8.81 -17.07
C GLY A 14 -13.37 -8.12 -15.97
N GLU A 15 -13.92 -8.04 -14.77
CA GLU A 15 -13.15 -7.74 -13.56
C GLU A 15 -12.08 -8.83 -13.41
N LEU A 16 -10.82 -8.44 -13.56
CA LEU A 16 -9.68 -9.26 -13.15
C LEU A 16 -9.76 -9.43 -11.63
N ARG A 17 -10.40 -10.51 -11.19
CA ARG A 17 -10.37 -10.94 -9.79
C ARG A 17 -8.93 -11.24 -9.41
N SER A 18 -8.37 -10.40 -8.54
CA SER A 18 -7.11 -10.68 -7.87
C SER A 18 -7.19 -12.02 -7.14
N GLY A 19 -6.21 -12.89 -7.37
CA GLY A 19 -6.25 -14.29 -6.93
C GLY A 19 -6.04 -14.43 -5.42
N SER A 20 -7.12 -14.40 -4.65
CA SER A 20 -7.15 -15.02 -3.32
C SER A 20 -7.03 -16.54 -3.52
N SER A 21 -5.91 -17.12 -3.11
CA SER A 21 -5.64 -18.57 -3.25
C SER A 21 -5.48 -19.28 -1.91
N GLY A 22 -5.64 -18.56 -0.80
CA GLY A 22 -5.56 -19.09 0.56
C GLY A 22 -6.93 -19.09 1.23
N ALA A 23 -7.10 -19.98 2.22
CA ALA A 23 -8.27 -19.90 3.09
C ALA A 23 -8.28 -18.53 3.81
N MET A 24 -9.43 -17.86 3.82
CA MET A 24 -9.62 -16.66 4.65
C MET A 24 -9.61 -17.07 6.12
N VAL A 25 -8.78 -16.42 6.92
CA VAL A 25 -8.65 -16.63 8.36
C VAL A 25 -9.06 -15.35 9.09
N ALA A 26 -9.90 -15.48 10.12
CA ALA A 26 -10.20 -14.39 11.01
C ALA A 26 -9.03 -14.17 11.98
N MET A 27 -8.56 -12.92 12.09
CA MET A 27 -7.46 -12.56 12.97
C MET A 27 -7.80 -11.33 13.82
N ARG A 28 -7.36 -11.33 15.08
CA ARG A 28 -7.54 -10.21 16.01
C ARG A 28 -6.47 -9.14 15.74
N VAL A 29 -6.89 -7.89 15.58
CA VAL A 29 -5.98 -6.77 15.37
C VAL A 29 -5.28 -6.39 16.66
N ILE A 30 -3.95 -6.27 16.61
CA ILE A 30 -3.14 -5.73 17.72
C ILE A 30 -2.27 -4.56 17.21
N SER A 31 -1.66 -3.82 18.13
CA SER A 31 -0.71 -2.77 17.76
C SER A 31 0.63 -3.36 17.29
N ALA A 32 1.27 -2.68 16.33
CA ALA A 32 2.62 -3.02 15.88
C ALA A 32 3.59 -3.14 17.08
N PRO A 33 4.47 -4.17 17.10
CA PRO A 33 5.21 -4.54 18.30
C PRO A 33 6.36 -3.59 18.67
N ALA A 34 6.79 -2.72 17.75
CA ALA A 34 7.79 -1.70 18.02
C ALA A 34 7.58 -0.45 17.15
N GLN A 35 8.06 0.70 17.61
CA GLN A 35 7.88 1.99 16.92
C GLN A 35 8.53 2.01 15.53
N HIS A 36 9.77 1.53 15.39
CA HIS A 36 10.46 1.51 14.09
C HIS A 36 9.75 0.60 13.07
N LEU A 37 9.10 -0.47 13.53
CA LEU A 37 8.30 -1.37 12.68
C LEU A 37 7.04 -0.67 12.15
N ALA A 38 6.52 0.33 12.87
CA ALA A 38 5.37 1.10 12.39
C ALA A 38 5.67 1.91 11.12
N LEU A 39 6.95 2.22 10.83
CA LEU A 39 7.38 2.98 9.65
C LEU A 39 7.67 2.10 8.42
N THR A 40 7.53 0.78 8.55
CA THR A 40 7.84 -0.17 7.46
C THR A 40 6.67 -0.43 6.52
N ASN A 41 5.46 -0.01 6.89
CA ASN A 41 4.20 -0.33 6.22
C ASN A 41 3.91 -1.84 6.07
N CYS A 42 4.63 -2.72 6.78
CA CYS A 42 4.33 -4.15 6.84
C CYS A 42 3.23 -4.45 7.86
N ALA A 43 2.53 -5.57 7.66
CA ALA A 43 1.74 -6.21 8.69
C ALA A 43 2.56 -7.32 9.37
N TYR A 44 2.27 -7.62 10.63
CA TYR A 44 3.03 -8.63 11.37
C TYR A 44 2.13 -9.74 11.90
N CYS A 45 2.62 -10.98 11.84
CA CYS A 45 1.95 -12.14 12.40
C CYS A 45 2.91 -12.99 13.24
N SER A 46 2.38 -14.00 13.91
CA SER A 46 3.17 -14.99 14.61
C SER A 46 4.07 -15.80 13.66
N ARG A 47 5.20 -16.30 14.18
CA ARG A 47 6.10 -17.17 13.42
C ARG A 47 5.41 -18.46 12.97
N ALA A 48 4.53 -19.01 13.80
CA ALA A 48 3.82 -20.26 13.53
C ALA A 48 2.77 -20.14 12.40
N GLN A 49 2.16 -18.97 12.21
CA GLN A 49 1.20 -18.75 11.13
C GLN A 49 1.83 -18.23 9.84
N TYR A 50 3.05 -17.71 9.88
CA TYR A 50 3.68 -17.07 8.73
C TYR A 50 3.74 -17.96 7.47
N SER A 51 3.96 -19.27 7.62
CA SER A 51 3.98 -20.23 6.51
C SER A 51 2.67 -20.26 5.71
N GLN A 52 1.53 -19.91 6.33
CA GLN A 52 0.22 -19.85 5.65
C GLN A 52 0.13 -18.68 4.66
N PHE A 53 0.91 -17.62 4.91
CA PHE A 53 0.89 -16.38 4.12
C PHE A 53 2.10 -16.24 3.20
N GLN A 54 3.08 -17.15 3.29
CA GLN A 54 4.20 -17.20 2.36
C GLN A 54 3.72 -17.45 0.94
N LEU A 55 4.29 -16.69 0.01
CA LEU A 55 4.05 -16.88 -1.41
C LEU A 55 4.80 -18.13 -1.89
N PRO A 56 4.20 -18.97 -2.76
CA PRO A 56 4.90 -20.11 -3.32
C PRO A 56 6.18 -19.67 -4.02
N ARG A 57 7.32 -20.29 -3.66
CA ARG A 57 8.64 -20.05 -4.25
C ARG A 57 9.28 -18.69 -3.95
N GLU A 58 8.70 -17.92 -3.04
CA GLU A 58 9.23 -16.63 -2.61
C GLU A 58 9.69 -16.68 -1.14
N SER A 59 10.65 -15.83 -0.79
CA SER A 59 11.12 -15.71 0.60
C SER A 59 10.24 -14.80 1.47
N TYR A 60 9.18 -14.23 0.90
CA TYR A 60 8.28 -13.28 1.56
C TYR A 60 6.81 -13.71 1.44
N GLY A 61 5.96 -13.08 2.24
CA GLY A 61 4.52 -13.31 2.22
C GLY A 61 3.76 -12.01 1.97
N MET A 62 2.56 -12.15 1.46
CA MET A 62 1.63 -11.05 1.26
C MET A 62 0.23 -11.46 1.66
N VAL A 63 -0.49 -10.52 2.26
CA VAL A 63 -1.86 -10.73 2.70
C VAL A 63 -2.78 -9.64 2.21
N SER A 64 -3.99 -10.05 1.85
CA SER A 64 -5.13 -9.16 1.70
C SER A 64 -5.85 -9.12 3.04
N VAL A 65 -6.16 -7.92 3.52
CA VAL A 65 -6.87 -7.69 4.78
C VAL A 65 -8.21 -7.03 4.47
N ASN A 66 -9.29 -7.67 4.89
CA ASN A 66 -10.67 -7.32 4.56
C ASN A 66 -10.93 -7.16 3.05
N GLN A 67 -10.11 -7.80 2.20
CA GLN A 67 -10.14 -7.60 0.74
C GLN A 67 -10.00 -6.13 0.30
N GLN A 68 -9.47 -5.28 1.19
CA GLN A 68 -9.41 -3.83 1.00
C GLN A 68 -7.97 -3.36 0.80
N LEU A 69 -7.06 -3.79 1.67
CA LEU A 69 -5.64 -3.41 1.62
C LEU A 69 -4.77 -4.64 1.56
N ILE A 70 -3.64 -4.49 0.89
CA ILE A 70 -2.65 -5.54 0.72
C ILE A 70 -1.39 -5.13 1.46
N PHE A 71 -0.86 -6.03 2.27
CA PHE A 71 0.37 -5.78 3.02
C PHE A 71 1.38 -6.90 2.77
N LYS A 72 2.65 -6.51 2.69
CA LYS A 72 3.73 -7.44 2.96
C LYS A 72 3.63 -7.89 4.41
N ILE A 73 3.66 -9.20 4.64
CA ILE A 73 3.56 -9.78 5.98
C ILE A 73 4.92 -10.28 6.45
N THR A 74 5.23 -10.02 7.73
CA THR A 74 6.50 -10.40 8.34
C THR A 74 6.23 -11.10 9.67
N PRO A 75 6.89 -12.23 9.98
CA PRO A 75 6.74 -12.86 11.28
C PRO A 75 7.43 -12.03 12.37
N HIS A 76 6.87 -12.03 13.58
CA HIS A 76 7.48 -11.40 14.74
C HIS A 76 7.11 -12.13 16.04
N ASP A 77 8.09 -12.36 16.93
CA ASP A 77 7.92 -13.22 18.11
C ASP A 77 6.96 -12.64 19.15
N ALA A 78 6.86 -11.32 19.24
CA ALA A 78 5.89 -10.63 20.11
C ALA A 78 4.44 -10.68 19.60
N VAL A 79 4.17 -11.29 18.44
CA VAL A 79 2.81 -11.40 17.88
C VAL A 79 2.26 -12.79 18.14
N GLU A 80 1.18 -12.86 18.91
CA GLU A 80 0.50 -14.10 19.26
C GLU A 80 -0.15 -14.76 18.03
N ASN A 81 -0.28 -16.09 18.07
CA ASN A 81 -1.07 -16.83 17.09
C ASN A 81 -2.52 -16.32 17.06
N GLY A 82 -3.08 -16.16 15.87
CA GLY A 82 -4.40 -15.60 15.65
C GLY A 82 -4.45 -14.07 15.65
N SER A 83 -3.31 -13.38 15.82
CA SER A 83 -3.26 -11.92 15.85
C SER A 83 -2.54 -11.33 14.63
N LEU A 84 -3.04 -10.20 14.14
CA LEU A 84 -2.42 -9.39 13.09
C LEU A 84 -2.01 -8.04 13.67
N ALA A 85 -0.71 -7.78 13.76
CA ALA A 85 -0.18 -6.52 14.24
C ALA A 85 -0.16 -5.49 13.11
N LEU A 86 -0.82 -4.35 13.36
CA LEU A 86 -0.93 -3.22 12.46
C LEU A 86 -0.56 -1.94 13.19
N ASN A 87 0.05 -0.99 12.50
CA ASN A 87 0.26 0.36 13.03
C ASN A 87 -1.07 1.14 13.06
N ALA A 88 -1.09 2.28 13.76
CA ALA A 88 -2.30 3.08 13.93
C ALA A 88 -2.89 3.62 12.60
N ILE A 89 -2.05 3.88 11.59
CA ILE A 89 -2.47 4.41 10.30
C ILE A 89 -3.10 3.33 9.42
N GLN A 90 -2.51 2.13 9.39
CA GLN A 90 -3.06 0.95 8.72
C GLN A 90 -4.45 0.61 9.29
N ARG A 91 -4.58 0.60 10.62
CA ARG A 91 -5.88 0.41 11.30
C ARG A 91 -6.90 1.47 10.91
N LYS A 92 -6.48 2.74 10.83
CA LYS A 92 -7.34 3.85 10.38
C LYS A 92 -7.79 3.67 8.92
N CYS A 93 -6.90 3.26 8.02
CA CYS A 93 -7.26 2.97 6.62
C CYS A 93 -8.25 1.81 6.52
N LEU A 94 -8.10 0.77 7.35
CA LEU A 94 -9.01 -0.38 7.44
C LEU A 94 -10.28 -0.11 8.26
N ARG A 95 -10.38 1.04 8.93
CA ARG A 95 -11.48 1.41 9.83
C ARG A 95 -11.70 0.41 10.98
N VAL A 96 -10.60 -0.06 11.57
CA VAL A 96 -10.59 -1.00 12.71
C VAL A 96 -9.82 -0.45 13.89
N SER A 97 -10.05 -1.01 15.07
CA SER A 97 -9.36 -0.75 16.33
C SER A 97 -8.56 -1.96 16.80
N ALA A 98 -7.69 -1.76 17.79
CA ALA A 98 -7.07 -2.91 18.46
C ALA A 98 -8.15 -3.71 19.20
N GLY A 99 -8.12 -5.04 19.06
CA GLY A 99 -9.15 -5.95 19.56
C GLY A 99 -10.19 -6.36 18.52
N ASP A 100 -10.35 -5.60 17.43
CA ASP A 100 -11.29 -5.96 16.36
C ASP A 100 -10.83 -7.20 15.59
N SER A 101 -11.77 -7.88 14.94
CA SER A 101 -11.48 -9.00 14.05
C SER A 101 -11.45 -8.54 12.60
N VAL A 102 -10.46 -9.00 11.84
CA VAL A 102 -10.33 -8.79 10.38
C VAL A 102 -10.25 -10.12 9.65
N THR A 103 -10.68 -10.16 8.39
CA THR A 103 -10.42 -11.30 7.51
C THR A 103 -9.09 -11.13 6.82
N VAL A 104 -8.28 -12.19 6.83
CA VAL A 104 -6.94 -12.19 6.24
C VAL A 104 -6.81 -13.37 5.31
N ASP A 105 -6.38 -13.13 4.08
CA ASP A 105 -6.09 -14.17 3.11
C ASP A 105 -4.74 -13.95 2.44
N ARG A 106 -4.09 -15.05 2.05
CA ARG A 106 -2.84 -14.97 1.29
C ARG A 106 -3.12 -14.33 -0.07
N TYR A 107 -2.43 -13.23 -0.33
CA TYR A 107 -2.53 -12.48 -1.57
C TYR A 107 -1.41 -12.88 -2.51
N VAL A 108 -1.72 -13.42 -3.70
CA VAL A 108 -0.73 -13.74 -4.73
C VAL A 108 -0.64 -12.62 -5.76
N LEU A 109 0.58 -12.12 -5.98
CA LEU A 109 0.85 -11.07 -6.95
C LEU A 109 0.44 -11.50 -8.37
N PRO A 110 -0.35 -10.70 -9.09
CA PRO A 110 -0.61 -10.92 -10.51
C PRO A 110 0.66 -10.76 -11.36
N SER A 111 0.73 -11.45 -12.50
CA SER A 111 1.92 -11.47 -13.39
C SER A 111 2.31 -10.12 -14.00
N LYS A 112 1.44 -9.10 -13.90
CA LYS A 112 1.66 -7.72 -14.35
C LYS A 112 1.00 -6.76 -13.36
N CYS A 113 1.69 -6.51 -12.25
CA CYS A 113 1.19 -5.63 -11.20
C CYS A 113 2.15 -4.49 -10.84
N ASP A 114 3.29 -4.38 -11.51
CA ASP A 114 4.29 -3.36 -11.23
C ASP A 114 3.74 -1.96 -11.48
N LEU A 115 3.99 -1.06 -10.52
CA LEU A 115 3.64 0.34 -10.64
C LEU A 115 4.62 1.04 -11.59
N VAL A 116 4.07 1.65 -12.63
CA VAL A 116 4.78 2.59 -13.51
C VAL A 116 4.84 3.96 -12.85
N MET A 117 3.73 4.39 -12.26
CA MET A 117 3.62 5.71 -11.64
C MET A 117 2.69 5.68 -10.44
N ILE A 118 2.99 6.52 -9.44
CA ILE A 118 2.12 6.84 -8.32
C ILE A 118 1.96 8.35 -8.19
N HIS A 119 0.73 8.80 -8.04
CA HIS A 119 0.43 10.15 -7.59
C HIS A 119 0.10 10.11 -6.09
N ALA A 120 0.83 10.89 -5.29
CA ALA A 120 0.75 10.85 -3.85
C ALA A 120 0.58 12.24 -3.24
N GLU A 121 -0.35 12.38 -2.32
CA GLU A 121 -0.49 13.58 -1.50
C GLU A 121 0.38 13.46 -0.24
N LEU A 122 1.35 14.36 -0.08
CA LEU A 122 2.30 14.38 1.04
C LEU A 122 1.85 15.35 2.14
N ASP A 123 1.89 14.89 3.40
CA ASP A 123 1.49 15.66 4.58
C ASP A 123 2.37 15.31 5.80
N PHE A 124 2.30 16.11 6.86
CA PHE A 124 2.88 15.79 8.16
C PHE A 124 1.99 14.78 8.91
N VAL A 125 2.60 13.84 9.64
CA VAL A 125 1.83 12.96 10.54
C VAL A 125 1.18 13.75 11.67
N SER A 126 1.92 14.72 12.23
CA SER A 126 1.46 15.63 13.26
C SER A 126 1.46 17.05 12.70
N LYS A 127 0.27 17.66 12.64
CA LYS A 127 0.11 19.04 12.18
C LYS A 127 0.74 19.98 13.19
N GLY A 128 1.72 20.76 12.74
CA GLY A 128 2.37 21.81 13.52
C GLY A 128 2.70 23.00 12.63
N LYS A 129 3.25 24.08 13.20
CA LYS A 129 3.70 25.26 12.44
C LYS A 129 5.05 25.04 11.71
N LYS A 130 5.32 23.80 11.29
CA LYS A 130 6.56 23.45 10.59
C LYS A 130 6.44 23.86 9.12
N GLN A 131 7.54 24.35 8.58
CA GLN A 131 7.69 24.64 7.16
C GLN A 131 8.85 23.78 6.66
N GLU A 132 8.61 22.93 5.67
CA GLU A 132 9.63 22.03 5.11
C GLU A 132 9.69 22.19 3.60
N THR A 133 10.91 22.15 3.05
CA THR A 133 11.13 22.08 1.60
C THR A 133 11.72 20.73 1.26
N ILE A 134 11.07 19.99 0.38
CA ILE A 134 11.40 18.61 0.05
C ILE A 134 11.73 18.51 -1.42
N ASP A 135 12.89 17.93 -1.71
CA ASP A 135 13.28 17.56 -3.05
C ASP A 135 12.52 16.30 -3.48
N SER A 136 11.72 16.42 -4.54
CA SER A 136 10.89 15.35 -5.11
C SER A 136 11.72 14.12 -5.50
N THR A 137 12.93 14.30 -6.02
CA THR A 137 13.81 13.24 -6.50
C THR A 137 14.44 12.49 -5.33
N ILE A 138 14.88 13.21 -4.31
CA ILE A 138 15.46 12.62 -3.10
C ILE A 138 14.39 11.82 -2.34
N ILE A 139 13.22 12.41 -2.12
CA ILE A 139 12.15 11.73 -1.39
C ILE A 139 11.63 10.51 -2.16
N SER A 140 11.48 10.60 -3.49
CA SER A 140 11.14 9.45 -4.34
C SER A 140 12.12 8.30 -4.16
N LYS A 141 13.43 8.61 -4.18
CA LYS A 141 14.49 7.60 -4.03
C LYS A 141 14.41 6.92 -2.67
N GLU A 142 14.16 7.68 -1.61
CA GLU A 142 14.06 7.15 -0.25
C GLU A 142 12.79 6.28 -0.07
N LEU A 143 11.66 6.70 -0.64
CA LEU A 143 10.42 5.92 -0.62
C LEU A 143 10.54 4.61 -1.39
N LYS A 144 11.16 4.63 -2.58
CA LYS A 144 11.49 3.42 -3.35
C LYS A 144 12.34 2.46 -2.51
N LYS A 145 13.49 2.94 -2.02
CA LYS A 145 14.41 2.14 -1.21
C LYS A 145 13.72 1.49 -0.01
N ARG A 146 12.79 2.21 0.65
CA ARG A 146 12.11 1.71 1.85
C ARG A 146 10.94 0.77 1.56
N PHE A 147 10.17 1.03 0.50
CA PHE A 147 8.89 0.38 0.28
C PHE A 147 8.84 -0.52 -0.96
N SER A 148 9.92 -0.63 -1.75
CA SER A 148 9.98 -1.57 -2.88
C SER A 148 9.65 -3.01 -2.47
N GLY A 149 8.92 -3.71 -3.35
CA GLY A 149 8.39 -5.04 -3.08
C GLY A 149 7.15 -5.05 -2.19
N GLN A 150 6.53 -3.88 -1.92
CA GLN A 150 5.22 -3.78 -1.28
C GLN A 150 4.15 -3.37 -2.30
N VAL A 151 2.92 -3.82 -2.08
CA VAL A 151 1.78 -3.31 -2.85
C VAL A 151 1.23 -2.06 -2.18
N LEU A 152 0.96 -1.04 -3.00
CA LEU A 152 0.25 0.16 -2.60
C LEU A 152 -1.14 0.17 -3.23
N THR A 153 -2.14 0.55 -2.44
CA THR A 153 -3.55 0.63 -2.86
C THR A 153 -4.02 2.09 -2.85
N ILE A 154 -4.88 2.49 -3.80
CA ILE A 154 -5.51 3.82 -3.81
C ILE A 154 -6.19 4.08 -2.45
N ASN A 155 -6.05 5.31 -1.93
CA ASN A 155 -6.48 5.77 -0.61
C ASN A 155 -5.74 5.16 0.59
N GLN A 156 -4.70 4.35 0.37
CA GLN A 156 -3.81 3.94 1.45
C GLN A 156 -3.00 5.14 1.94
N LYS A 157 -2.96 5.33 3.26
CA LYS A 157 -2.05 6.26 3.92
C LYS A 157 -0.86 5.48 4.46
N VAL A 158 0.35 5.94 4.17
CA VAL A 158 1.59 5.31 4.64
C VAL A 158 2.44 6.35 5.34
N VAL A 159 3.04 5.97 6.46
CA VAL A 159 3.93 6.84 7.25
C VAL A 159 5.38 6.48 7.06
N PHE A 160 6.23 7.49 7.08
CA PHE A 160 7.67 7.33 7.01
C PHE A 160 8.35 8.48 7.75
N GLU A 161 9.60 8.27 8.12
CA GLU A 161 10.45 9.31 8.68
C GLU A 161 11.47 9.76 7.64
N TYR A 162 11.68 11.07 7.53
CA TYR A 162 12.74 11.65 6.74
C TYR A 162 13.40 12.78 7.55
N LEU A 163 14.70 12.64 7.79
CA LEU A 163 15.52 13.59 8.56
C LEU A 163 14.92 13.97 9.93
N GLY A 164 14.39 12.99 10.67
CA GLY A 164 13.79 13.20 12.00
C GLY A 164 12.36 13.77 11.97
N THR A 165 11.78 13.99 10.79
CA THR A 165 10.39 14.43 10.64
C THR A 165 9.53 13.28 10.11
N ASN A 166 8.40 13.05 10.79
CA ASN A 166 7.41 12.05 10.39
C ASN A 166 6.43 12.64 9.36
N PHE A 167 6.48 12.07 8.16
CA PHE A 167 5.58 12.39 7.06
C PHE A 167 4.61 11.23 6.82
N ALA A 168 3.52 11.53 6.14
CA ALA A 168 2.63 10.55 5.57
C ALA A 168 2.37 10.88 4.11
N PHE A 169 2.25 9.87 3.26
CA PHE A 169 1.68 10.05 1.93
C PHE A 169 0.37 9.28 1.79
N ASN A 170 -0.59 9.87 1.08
CA ASN A 170 -1.81 9.21 0.63
C ASN A 170 -1.65 8.83 -0.85
N VAL A 171 -1.96 7.59 -1.20
CA VAL A 171 -2.02 7.17 -2.60
C VAL A 171 -3.28 7.75 -3.24
N VAL A 172 -3.14 8.69 -4.17
CA VAL A 172 -4.27 9.36 -4.84
C VAL A 172 -4.66 8.60 -6.10
N SER A 173 -3.69 8.29 -6.94
CA SER A 173 -3.88 7.47 -8.14
C SER A 173 -2.61 6.68 -8.46
N LEU A 174 -2.75 5.68 -9.32
CA LEU A 174 -1.68 4.81 -9.74
C LEU A 174 -1.82 4.40 -11.21
N LEU A 175 -0.70 4.07 -11.83
CA LEU A 175 -0.61 3.49 -13.16
C LEU A 175 0.17 2.17 -13.06
N VAL A 176 -0.48 1.07 -13.44
CA VAL A 176 0.12 -0.27 -13.44
C VAL A 176 0.59 -0.62 -14.86
N ALA A 177 1.72 -1.32 -14.95
CA ALA A 177 2.31 -1.74 -16.22
C ALA A 177 1.32 -2.52 -17.09
N GLY A 178 1.11 -2.04 -18.32
CA GLY A 178 0.19 -2.65 -19.28
C GLY A 178 -1.29 -2.34 -19.04
N GLN A 179 -1.62 -1.48 -18.06
CA GLN A 179 -2.98 -0.97 -17.83
C GLN A 179 -3.09 0.49 -18.30
N ARG A 180 -4.33 0.94 -18.57
CA ARG A 180 -4.61 2.37 -18.84
C ARG A 180 -4.71 3.13 -17.52
N GLU A 181 -4.50 4.45 -17.55
CA GLU A 181 -4.78 5.31 -16.40
C GLU A 181 -6.23 5.12 -15.91
N GLY A 182 -6.40 5.05 -14.58
CA GLY A 182 -7.69 4.79 -13.95
C GLY A 182 -8.12 3.32 -13.93
N GLN A 183 -7.32 2.41 -14.51
CA GLN A 183 -7.51 0.97 -14.33
C GLN A 183 -6.61 0.45 -13.20
N GLY A 184 -7.17 -0.45 -12.38
CA GLY A 184 -6.49 -1.00 -11.21
C GLY A 184 -6.68 -0.13 -9.97
N ASN A 185 -6.66 -0.78 -8.80
CA ASN A 185 -6.77 -0.12 -7.49
C ASN A 185 -5.53 -0.33 -6.62
N SER A 186 -4.59 -1.14 -7.08
CA SER A 186 -3.38 -1.52 -6.36
C SER A 186 -2.29 -1.96 -7.33
N GLY A 187 -1.03 -1.81 -6.92
CA GLY A 187 0.12 -2.29 -7.68
C GLY A 187 1.37 -2.44 -6.82
N LEU A 188 2.32 -3.23 -7.31
CA LEU A 188 3.61 -3.51 -6.69
C LEU A 188 4.57 -2.35 -6.92
N LEU A 189 5.04 -1.73 -5.84
CA LEU A 189 6.05 -0.68 -5.91
C LEU A 189 7.42 -1.30 -6.25
N THR A 190 8.07 -0.78 -7.29
CA THR A 190 9.42 -1.18 -7.72
C THR A 190 10.37 0.01 -7.65
N GLU A 191 11.66 -0.22 -7.89
CA GLU A 191 12.65 0.87 -7.96
C GLU A 191 12.42 1.78 -9.18
N ASP A 192 11.76 1.28 -10.22
CA ASP A 192 11.49 2.01 -11.46
C ASP A 192 10.22 2.88 -11.39
N THR A 193 9.37 2.69 -10.38
CA THR A 193 8.10 3.44 -10.25
C THR A 193 8.34 4.95 -10.18
N SER A 194 7.73 5.74 -11.06
CA SER A 194 7.79 7.21 -11.00
C SER A 194 6.85 7.76 -9.91
N TRP A 195 7.26 8.81 -9.21
CA TRP A 195 6.43 9.46 -8.18
C TRP A 195 6.08 10.88 -8.61
N GLN A 196 4.81 11.24 -8.44
CA GLN A 196 4.33 12.61 -8.50
C GLN A 196 3.77 12.97 -7.13
N PHE A 197 4.14 14.14 -6.62
CA PHE A 197 3.69 14.60 -5.32
C PHE A 197 2.82 15.84 -5.44
N GLU A 198 1.74 15.85 -4.69
CA GLU A 198 1.00 17.04 -4.34
C GLU A 198 0.99 17.22 -2.81
N THR A 199 0.54 18.37 -2.34
CA THR A 199 0.39 18.62 -0.89
C THR A 199 -0.93 19.31 -0.63
N PRO A 200 -1.57 19.07 0.52
CA PRO A 200 -2.78 19.81 0.89
C PRO A 200 -2.54 21.32 0.89
N ALA A 201 -3.59 22.10 0.64
CA ALA A 201 -3.53 23.55 0.79
C ALA A 201 -3.09 23.92 2.22
N ASN A 202 -2.11 24.80 2.34
CA ASN A 202 -1.52 25.23 3.62
C ASN A 202 -0.88 24.09 4.45
N SER A 203 -0.40 23.03 3.80
CA SER A 203 0.34 21.93 4.44
C SER A 203 1.61 22.39 5.17
N GLY A 204 2.20 23.51 4.75
CA GLY A 204 3.54 23.92 5.17
C GLY A 204 4.66 23.11 4.50
N ILE A 205 4.33 22.28 3.52
CA ILE A 205 5.29 21.51 2.73
C ILE A 205 5.41 22.17 1.36
N LYS A 206 6.65 22.42 0.93
CA LYS A 206 6.96 22.80 -0.44
C LYS A 206 7.72 21.67 -1.11
N VAL A 207 7.10 21.04 -2.10
CA VAL A 207 7.78 20.06 -2.95
C VAL A 207 8.41 20.82 -4.10
N GLY A 208 9.71 20.65 -4.30
CA GLY A 208 10.43 21.24 -5.43
C GLY A 208 11.28 20.20 -6.13
N ASP A 209 11.55 20.43 -7.40
CA ASP A 209 12.60 19.73 -8.12
C ASP A 209 13.90 20.52 -7.91
N CYS A 210 14.95 19.87 -7.40
CA CYS A 210 16.22 20.56 -7.28
C CYS A 210 16.85 20.70 -8.67
N PHE A 211 16.80 21.91 -9.24
CA PHE A 211 17.47 22.26 -10.49
C PHE A 211 19.00 22.45 -10.35
N LEU A 212 19.62 21.93 -9.28
CA LEU A 212 21.05 22.02 -8.98
C LEU A 212 21.50 20.62 -8.55
N CYS A 213 22.31 19.85 -9.28
CA CYS A 213 23.64 20.21 -9.79
C CYS A 213 23.96 19.48 -11.12
N HIS A 214 24.15 20.24 -12.19
CA HIS A 214 25.18 20.00 -13.19
C HIS A 214 26.08 21.24 -13.18
N CYS A 215 27.18 21.17 -12.43
CA CYS A 215 28.37 21.97 -12.61
C CYS A 215 29.57 21.05 -12.38
#